data_AF-A0A3A0F443-F1
#
_entry.id   AF-A0A3A0F443-F1
#
_cell.length_a   1.000
_cell.length_b   1.000
_cell.length_c   1.000
_cell.angle_alpha   90.00
_cell.angle_beta   90.00
_cell.angle_gamma   90.00
#
_symmetry.space_group_name_H-M   'P 1'
#
loop_
_entity.id
_entity.type
_entity.pdbx_description
1 polymer ?
#
loop_
_entity_poly.entity_id
_entity_poly.type
_entity_poly.pdbx_seq_one_letter_code
_entity_poly.pdbx_strand_id
1 'polypeptide(L)' 'PGEFVWMAGDVHLYLNHLEQAREQLSRTPRALPRLRLLRRPPDIDGYTIDDFAVEGYDPHPPIRADVAV' A
#
# COMPACT_ATOMS: atom_id res chain seq x y z
N PRO A 1 3.72 -16.78 7.66
CA PRO A 1 3.01 -16.06 6.56
C PRO A 1 3.20 -16.86 5.27
N GLY A 2 2.24 -16.79 4.35
CA GLY A 2 2.29 -17.48 3.06
C GLY A 2 2.34 -16.49 1.90
N GLU A 3 1.75 -16.87 0.77
CA GLU A 3 1.64 -16.01 -0.42
C GLU A 3 0.30 -15.26 -0.43
N PHE A 4 0.34 -13.99 -0.86
CA PHE A 4 -0.85 -13.23 -1.20
C PHE A 4 -1.01 -13.22 -2.72
N VAL A 5 -2.08 -13.86 -3.21
CA VAL A 5 -2.39 -13.91 -4.64
C VAL A 5 -3.54 -12.94 -4.91
N TRP A 6 -3.30 -11.95 -5.77
CA TRP A 6 -4.30 -10.98 -6.18
C TRP A 6 -4.79 -11.26 -7.61
N MET A 7 -6.10 -11.27 -7.81
CA MET A 7 -6.74 -11.38 -9.12
C MET A 7 -7.81 -10.29 -9.27
N ALA A 8 -7.94 -9.72 -10.46
CA ALA A 8 -8.89 -8.66 -10.76
C ALA A 8 -9.62 -8.90 -12.09
N GLY A 9 -10.85 -8.39 -12.18
CA GLY A 9 -11.67 -8.42 -13.39
C GLY A 9 -11.42 -7.19 -14.27
N ASP A 10 -12.09 -6.09 -13.96
CA ASP A 10 -11.85 -4.80 -14.63
C ASP A 10 -10.73 -4.05 -13.92
N VAL A 11 -9.60 -3.88 -14.61
CA VAL A 11 -8.47 -3.06 -14.17
C VAL A 11 -8.36 -1.87 -15.12
N HIS A 12 -8.62 -0.68 -14.59
CA HIS A 12 -8.62 0.56 -15.37
C HIS A 12 -7.85 1.67 -14.65
N LEU A 13 -7.55 2.73 -15.42
CA LEU A 13 -6.91 3.95 -14.96
C LEU A 13 -7.77 5.13 -15.35
N TYR A 14 -8.12 5.98 -14.37
CA TYR A 14 -8.89 7.19 -14.64
C TYR A 14 -8.06 8.19 -15.45
N LEU A 15 -8.72 8.92 -16.36
CA LEU A 15 -8.05 9.88 -17.24
C LEU A 15 -7.39 11.03 -16.46
N ASN A 16 -7.97 11.44 -15.33
CA ASN A 16 -7.38 12.46 -14.45
C ASN A 16 -6.17 11.95 -13.64
N HIS A 17 -5.75 10.68 -13.80
CA HIS A 17 -4.59 10.08 -13.11
C HIS A 17 -3.41 9.78 -14.05
N LEU A 18 -3.48 10.14 -15.33
CA LEU A 18 -2.45 9.78 -16.30
C LEU A 18 -1.08 10.39 -15.99
N GLU A 19 -1.03 11.61 -15.48
CA GLU A 19 0.24 12.26 -15.12
C GLU A 19 0.87 11.62 -13.87
N GLN A 20 0.06 11.36 -12.85
CA GLN A 20 0.46 10.68 -11.62
C GLN A 20 1.00 9.27 -11.90
N ALA A 21 0.34 8.51 -12.77
CA ALA A 21 0.80 7.18 -13.17
C ALA A 21 2.16 7.25 -13.89
N ARG A 22 2.35 8.22 -14.79
CA ARG A 22 3.65 8.42 -15.47
C ARG A 22 4.75 8.81 -14.50
N GLU A 23 4.47 9.71 -13.56
CA GLU A 23 5.42 10.07 -12.51
C GLU A 23 5.80 8.84 -11.67
N GLN A 24 4.82 8.04 -11.24
CA GLN A 24 5.06 6.84 -10.46
C GLN A 24 5.92 5.80 -11.21
N LEU A 25 5.66 5.59 -12.50
CA LEU A 25 6.40 4.65 -13.35
C LEU A 25 7.84 5.09 -13.62
N SER A 26 8.15 6.39 -13.48
CA SER A 26 9.53 6.90 -13.60
C SER A 26 10.42 6.59 -12.39
N ARG A 27 9.83 6.17 -11.26
CA ARG A 27 10.54 5.94 -10.00
C ARG A 27 11.11 4.52 -9.94
N THR A 28 12.38 4.38 -9.60
CA THR A 28 12.97 3.07 -9.31
C THR A 28 12.41 2.51 -7.99
N PRO A 29 11.90 1.26 -7.96
CA PRO A 29 11.45 0.62 -6.74
C PRO A 29 12.58 0.55 -5.68
N ARG A 30 12.22 0.81 -4.42
CA ARG A 30 13.10 0.64 -3.27
C ARG A 30 12.80 -0.68 -2.56
N ALA A 31 13.63 -1.04 -1.59
CA ALA A 31 13.41 -2.24 -0.77
C ALA A 31 12.00 -2.21 -0.13
N LEU A 32 11.34 -3.37 -0.10
CA LEU A 32 10.03 -3.49 0.54
C LEU A 32 10.17 -3.37 2.06
N PRO A 33 9.22 -2.72 2.75
CA PRO A 33 9.19 -2.68 4.20
C PRO A 33 8.82 -4.04 4.79
N ARG A 34 8.89 -4.15 6.12
CA ARG A 34 8.33 -5.27 6.87
C ARG A 34 7.18 -4.79 7.75
N LEU A 35 6.02 -5.46 7.65
CA LEU A 35 4.93 -5.29 8.60
C LEU A 35 5.06 -6.33 9.71
N ARG A 36 5.03 -5.88 10.96
CA ARG A 36 5.03 -6.73 12.15
C ARG A 36 3.79 -6.48 12.99
N LEU A 37 3.22 -7.57 13.49
CA LEU A 37 2.21 -7.53 14.55
C LEU A 37 2.95 -7.59 15.89
N LEU A 38 2.86 -6.53 16.68
CA LEU A 38 3.50 -6.40 17.99
C LEU A 38 2.75 -7.19 19.06
N ARG A 39 1.43 -7.34 18.87
CA ARG A 39 0.55 -8.11 19.75
C ARG A 39 -0.32 -9.03 18.91
N ARG A 40 -0.76 -10.13 19.52
CA ARG A 40 -1.79 -11.01 18.99
C ARG A 40 -2.94 -11.11 20.01
N PRO A 41 -4.00 -10.29 19.88
CA PRO A 41 -5.19 -10.41 20.71
C PRO A 41 -5.88 -11.77 20.51
N PRO A 42 -6.76 -12.18 21.45
CA PRO A 42 -7.52 -13.41 21.35
C PRO A 42 -8.58 -13.39 20.22
N ASP A 43 -8.98 -12.21 19.76
CA ASP A 43 -9.97 -12.01 18.71
C ASP A 43 -9.52 -10.95 17.69
N ILE A 44 -10.00 -11.04 16.44
CA ILE A 44 -9.63 -10.15 15.35
C ILE A 44 -10.07 -8.70 15.58
N ASP A 45 -11.18 -8.47 16.26
CA ASP A 45 -11.67 -7.13 16.58
C ASP A 45 -10.88 -6.49 17.73
N GLY A 46 -9.98 -7.25 18.35
CA GLY A 46 -9.14 -6.78 19.44
C GLY A 46 -7.90 -6.00 19.02
N TYR A 47 -7.61 -5.86 17.72
CA TYR A 47 -6.46 -5.11 17.23
C TYR A 47 -6.69 -3.59 17.28
N THR A 48 -5.63 -2.86 17.60
CA THR A 48 -5.56 -1.40 17.58
C THR A 48 -4.41 -0.95 16.68
N ILE A 49 -4.36 0.33 16.30
CA ILE A 49 -3.29 0.83 15.41
C ILE A 49 -1.88 0.62 16.00
N ASP A 50 -1.75 0.68 17.33
CA ASP A 50 -0.47 0.50 18.03
C ASP A 50 0.07 -0.94 17.97
N ASP A 51 -0.76 -1.90 17.54
CA ASP A 51 -0.34 -3.29 17.38
C ASP A 51 0.42 -3.56 16.08
N PHE A 52 0.53 -2.57 15.18
CA PHE A 52 1.14 -2.70 13.87
C PHE A 52 2.39 -1.82 13.76
N ALA A 53 3.54 -2.45 13.48
CA ALA A 53 4.78 -1.74 13.19
C ALA A 53 5.17 -1.92 11.73
N VAL A 54 5.40 -0.82 11.03
CA VAL A 54 5.96 -0.81 9.67
C VAL A 54 7.42 -0.40 9.76
N GLU A 55 8.31 -1.38 9.57
CA GLU A 55 9.76 -1.20 9.70
C GLU A 55 10.42 -1.06 8.33
N GLY A 56 11.36 -0.12 8.21
CA GLY A 56 12.13 0.08 6.98
C GLY A 56 11.34 0.66 5.82
N TYR A 57 10.26 1.40 6.09
CA TYR A 57 9.49 2.09 5.06
C TYR A 57 10.17 3.40 4.64
N ASP A 58 10.79 3.37 3.46
CA ASP A 58 11.44 4.53 2.84
C ASP A 58 10.82 4.81 1.46
N PRO A 59 9.61 5.38 1.40
CA PRO A 59 8.92 5.63 0.14
C PRO A 59 9.48 6.86 -0.58
N HIS A 60 9.20 6.93 -1.88
CA HIS A 60 9.29 8.20 -2.62
C HIS A 60 8.22 9.20 -2.12
N PRO A 61 8.37 10.51 -2.41
CA PRO A 61 7.39 11.51 -2.01
C PRO A 61 5.96 11.19 -2.49
N PRO A 62 4.92 11.57 -1.73
CA PRO A 62 3.54 11.30 -2.10
C PRO A 62 3.16 11.94 -3.43
N ILE A 63 2.36 11.25 -4.23
CA ILE A 63 1.73 11.78 -5.45
C ILE A 63 0.24 11.97 -5.13
N ARG A 64 -0.30 13.17 -5.37
CA ARG A 64 -1.71 13.46 -5.15
C ARG A 64 -2.53 13.18 -6.41
N ALA A 65 -3.64 12.47 -6.25
CA ALA A 65 -4.58 12.13 -7.31
C ALA A 65 -6.01 12.27 -6.78
N ASP A 66 -6.89 12.96 -7.50
CA ASP A 66 -8.26 13.22 -7.07
C ASP A 66 -9.19 12.04 -7.37
N VAL A 67 -10.07 11.71 -6.44
CA VAL A 67 -11.09 10.67 -6.66
C VAL A 67 -12.09 11.15 -7.71
N ALA A 68 -12.37 10.32 -8.72
CA ALA A 68 -13.47 10.57 -9.65
C ALA A 68 -14.81 10.33 -8.94
N VAL A 69 -15.73 11.28 -9.07
CA VAL A 69 -17.10 11.23 -8.51
C VAL A 69 -18.06 10.70 -9.56
#